data_AF-A0A817V4I2-F1
#
_entry.id   AF-A0A817V4I2-F1
#
_cell.length_a   1.000
_cell.length_b   1.000
_cell.length_c   1.000
_cell.angle_alpha   90.00
_cell.angle_beta   90.00
_cell.angle_gamma   90.00
#
_symmetry.space_group_name_H-M   'P 1'
#
loop_
_entity.id
_entity.type
_entity.pdbx_description
1 polymer ?
#
loop_
_entity_poly.entity_id
_entity_poly.type
_entity_poly.pdbx_seq_one_letter_code
_entity_poly.pdbx_strand_id
1 'polypeptide(L)'
;MFTELAILYSIYKQQKMREHLELFWSHIRKPKVLRACEQVHLWSELVFLYDKYEEFDNAILTMMSHPSEAWRENHFKYIINKVANVELYYKSIDLLFGI
;
A
#
# COMPACT_ATOMS: atom_id res chain seq x y z
N MET A 1 -4.70 -21.42 1.75
CA MET A 1 -3.29 -21.63 1.38
C MET A 1 -2.56 -20.32 1.07
N PHE A 2 -3.06 -19.47 0.16
CA PHE A 2 -2.38 -18.24 -0.27
C PHE A 2 -2.12 -17.18 0.81
N THR A 3 -3.00 -17.07 1.82
CA THR A 3 -2.86 -16.11 2.92
C THR A 3 -1.69 -16.43 3.85
N GLU A 4 -1.55 -17.68 4.30
CA GLU A 4 -0.42 -18.06 5.17
C GLU A 4 0.90 -17.98 4.41
N LEU A 5 0.91 -18.32 3.11
CA LEU A 5 2.10 -18.18 2.28
C LEU A 5 2.53 -16.71 2.13
N ALA A 6 1.57 -15.80 1.95
CA ALA A 6 1.84 -14.37 1.92
C ALA A 6 2.47 -13.88 3.23
N ILE A 7 1.97 -14.35 4.37
CA ILE A 7 2.54 -14.02 5.69
C ILE A 7 3.98 -14.55 5.81
N LEU A 8 4.23 -15.80 5.39
CA LEU A 8 5.59 -16.35 5.38
C LEU A 8 6.52 -15.56 4.46
N TYR A 9 6.06 -15.14 3.27
CA TYR A 9 6.86 -14.30 2.38
C TYR A 9 7.15 -12.93 2.97
N SER A 10 6.22 -12.32 3.71
CA SER A 10 6.46 -11.02 4.35
C SER A 10 7.62 -11.04 5.36
N ILE A 11 7.86 -12.18 6.01
CA ILE A 11 8.88 -12.33 7.04
C ILE A 11 10.18 -12.89 6.46
N TYR A 12 10.09 -13.91 5.60
CA TYR A 12 11.26 -14.70 5.21
C TYR A 12 11.78 -14.39 3.81
N LYS A 13 10.94 -13.91 2.88
CA LYS A 13 11.31 -13.65 1.48
C LYS A 13 10.50 -12.51 0.86
N GLN A 14 10.73 -11.29 1.35
CA GLN A 14 10.00 -10.08 0.94
C GLN A 14 10.05 -9.84 -0.59
N GLN A 15 11.18 -10.16 -1.24
CA GLN A 15 11.33 -10.05 -2.69
C GLN A 15 10.28 -10.84 -3.50
N LYS A 16 9.78 -11.97 -2.96
CA LYS A 16 8.75 -12.80 -3.60
C LYS A 16 7.33 -12.38 -3.23
N MET A 17 7.19 -11.52 -2.23
CA MET A 17 5.88 -11.07 -1.74
C MET A 17 5.12 -10.32 -2.82
N ARG A 18 5.79 -9.42 -3.54
CA ARG A 18 5.18 -8.61 -4.60
C ARG A 18 4.57 -9.47 -5.71
N GLU A 19 5.33 -10.41 -6.25
CA GLU A 19 4.89 -11.33 -7.30
C GLU A 19 3.70 -12.19 -6.84
N HIS A 20 3.76 -12.71 -5.60
CA HIS A 20 2.67 -13.48 -5.01
C HIS A 20 1.39 -12.67 -4.87
N LEU A 21 1.50 -11.41 -4.42
CA LEU A 21 0.35 -10.52 -4.31
C LEU A 21 -0.22 -10.18 -5.69
N GLU A 22 0.60 -9.92 -6.70
CA GLU A 22 0.14 -9.62 -8.06
C GLU A 22 -0.71 -10.75 -8.67
N LEU A 23 -0.38 -12.01 -8.37
CA LEU A 23 -1.11 -13.17 -8.85
C LEU A 23 -2.34 -13.53 -7.99
N PHE A 24 -2.23 -13.40 -6.67
CA PHE A 24 -3.21 -14.01 -5.74
C PHE A 24 -3.96 -13.01 -4.84
N TRP A 25 -3.84 -11.70 -5.06
CA TRP A 25 -4.52 -10.69 -4.23
C TRP A 25 -6.05 -10.89 -4.11
N SER A 26 -6.72 -11.43 -5.13
CA SER A 26 -8.17 -11.70 -5.06
C SER A 26 -8.55 -12.88 -4.17
N HIS A 27 -7.60 -13.75 -3.82
CA HIS A 27 -7.84 -15.01 -3.08
C HIS A 27 -7.25 -15.02 -1.67
N ILE A 28 -6.70 -13.89 -1.21
CA ILE A 28 -6.15 -13.76 0.15
C ILE A 28 -7.17 -13.14 1.11
N ARG A 29 -7.04 -13.46 2.41
CA ARG A 29 -7.76 -12.74 3.45
C ARG A 29 -7.10 -11.38 3.70
N LYS A 30 -7.63 -10.35 3.05
CA LYS A 30 -7.16 -8.96 3.13
C LYS A 30 -6.75 -8.49 4.54
N PRO A 31 -7.59 -8.59 5.60
CA PRO A 31 -7.23 -8.00 6.90
C PRO A 31 -6.03 -8.67 7.55
N LYS A 32 -5.84 -9.98 7.29
CA LYS A 32 -4.72 -10.73 7.88
C LYS A 32 -3.41 -10.39 7.18
N VAL A 33 -3.43 -10.23 5.85
CA VAL A 33 -2.24 -9.90 5.06
C VAL A 33 -1.84 -8.44 5.25
N LEU A 34 -2.79 -7.50 5.31
CA LEU A 34 -2.48 -6.09 5.58
C LEU A 34 -1.75 -5.92 6.92
N ARG A 35 -2.26 -6.54 7.99
CA ARG A 35 -1.60 -6.51 9.31
C ARG A 35 -0.20 -7.11 9.28
N ALA A 36 -0.02 -8.21 8.55
CA ALA A 36 1.30 -8.80 8.40
C ALA A 36 2.25 -7.84 7.66
N CYS A 37 1.84 -7.26 6.53
CA CYS A 37 2.65 -6.27 5.82
C CYS A 37 2.99 -5.06 6.69
N GLU A 38 2.04 -4.55 7.47
CA GLU A 38 2.25 -3.42 8.39
C GLU A 38 3.28 -3.74 9.48
N GLN A 39 3.20 -4.93 10.08
CA GLN A 39 4.14 -5.39 11.11
C GLN A 39 5.58 -5.54 10.64
N VAL A 40 5.79 -5.85 9.35
CA VAL A 40 7.13 -5.98 8.76
C VAL A 40 7.50 -4.77 7.88
N HIS A 41 6.75 -3.66 7.99
CA HIS A 41 7.00 -2.40 7.29
C HIS A 41 7.07 -2.54 5.76
N LEU A 42 6.26 -3.41 5.17
CA LEU A 42 6.17 -3.61 3.73
C LEU A 42 5.22 -2.59 3.08
N TRP A 43 5.56 -1.30 3.14
CA TRP A 43 4.68 -0.21 2.71
C TRP A 43 4.36 -0.25 1.22
N SER A 44 5.33 -0.62 0.38
CA SER A 44 5.14 -0.78 -1.07
C SER A 44 4.09 -1.84 -1.43
N GLU A 45 4.09 -2.97 -0.73
CA GLU A 45 3.11 -4.04 -0.86
C GLU A 45 1.76 -3.67 -0.25
N LEU A 46 1.78 -2.93 0.86
CA LEU A 46 0.60 -2.48 1.57
C LEU A 46 -0.20 -1.48 0.71
N VAL A 47 0.48 -0.50 0.13
CA VAL A 47 -0.10 0.44 -0.86
C VAL A 47 -0.64 -0.29 -2.08
N PHE A 48 0.06 -1.31 -2.58
CA PHE A 48 -0.44 -2.13 -3.69
C PHE A 48 -1.75 -2.84 -3.36
N LEU A 49 -1.85 -3.41 -2.15
CA LEU A 49 -3.09 -4.02 -1.70
C LEU A 49 -4.22 -3.00 -1.60
N TYR A 50 -3.97 -1.83 -1.03
CA TYR A 50 -4.97 -0.77 -0.97
C TYR A 50 -5.44 -0.31 -2.35
N ASP A 51 -4.53 -0.13 -3.30
CA ASP A 51 -4.86 0.22 -4.69
C ASP A 51 -5.74 -0.86 -5.36
N LYS A 52 -5.40 -2.15 -5.18
CA LYS A 52 -6.20 -3.27 -5.73
C LYS A 52 -7.58 -3.41 -5.12
N TYR A 53 -7.74 -3.04 -3.85
CA TYR A 53 -9.03 -3.04 -3.17
C TYR A 53 -9.76 -1.70 -3.25
N GLU A 54 -9.28 -0.77 -4.08
CA GLU A 54 -9.88 0.56 -4.27
C GLU A 54 -9.98 1.40 -2.98
N GLU A 55 -9.15 1.11 -1.99
CA GLU A 55 -9.01 1.90 -0.75
C GLU A 55 -7.97 3.00 -0.94
N PHE A 56 -8.22 3.90 -1.89
CA PHE A 56 -7.29 4.95 -2.31
C PHE A 56 -6.89 5.88 -1.16
N ASP A 57 -7.82 6.20 -0.26
CA ASP A 57 -7.57 7.04 0.91
C ASP A 57 -6.46 6.45 1.81
N ASN A 58 -6.53 5.14 2.08
CA ASN A 58 -5.52 4.44 2.89
C ASN A 58 -4.20 4.29 2.13
N ALA A 59 -4.25 4.10 0.80
CA ALA A 59 -3.05 4.06 -0.04
C ALA A 59 -2.27 5.38 0.04
N ILE A 60 -2.95 6.53 -0.11
CA ILE A 60 -2.33 7.86 -0.01
C ILE A 60 -1.80 8.11 1.38
N LEU A 61 -2.57 7.83 2.43
CA LEU A 61 -2.10 8.00 3.81
C LEU A 61 -0.81 7.22 4.08
N THR A 62 -0.73 5.98 3.59
CA THR A 62 0.48 5.14 3.75
C THR A 62 1.66 5.69 2.94
N MET A 63 1.42 6.17 1.70
CA MET A 63 2.46 6.81 0.89
C MET A 63 2.98 8.10 1.54
N MET A 64 2.12 8.84 2.21
CA MET A 64 2.48 10.08 2.90
C MET A 64 3.21 9.84 4.22
N SER A 65 2.86 8.81 4.98
CA SER A 65 3.56 8.48 6.22
C SER A 65 4.93 7.84 5.97
N HIS A 66 5.10 7.15 4.83
CA HIS A 66 6.33 6.44 4.46
C HIS A 66 6.81 6.80 3.03
N PRO A 67 7.17 8.06 2.76
CA PRO A 67 7.50 8.51 1.42
C PRO A 67 8.79 7.86 0.87
N SER A 68 9.77 7.53 1.71
CA SER A 68 11.02 6.91 1.24
C SER A 68 10.84 5.52 0.60
N GLU A 69 9.79 4.78 0.97
CA GLU A 69 9.62 3.37 0.59
C GLU A 69 8.42 3.11 -0.33
N ALA A 70 7.36 3.93 -0.23
CA ALA A 70 6.12 3.75 -0.97
C ALA A 70 5.85 4.84 -2.02
N TRP A 71 6.58 5.97 -2.00
CA TRP A 71 6.31 7.08 -2.90
C TRP A 71 6.76 6.79 -4.33
N ARG A 72 5.82 6.96 -5.28
CA ARG A 72 6.11 6.99 -6.72
C ARG A 72 5.27 8.09 -7.34
N GLU A 73 5.92 9.14 -7.84
CA GLU A 73 5.25 10.39 -8.24
C GLU A 73 4.06 10.17 -9.21
N ASN A 74 4.27 9.36 -10.26
CA ASN A 74 3.22 9.05 -11.23
C ASN A 74 2.07 8.24 -10.63
N HIS A 75 2.37 7.30 -9.73
CA HIS A 75 1.37 6.48 -9.06
C HIS A 75 0.57 7.30 -8.05
N PHE A 76 1.24 8.18 -7.31
CA PHE A 76 0.61 9.11 -6.37
C PHE A 76 -0.37 10.04 -7.09
N LYS A 77 0.05 10.68 -8.19
CA LYS A 77 -0.82 11.54 -9.03
C LYS A 77 -2.03 10.78 -9.60
N TYR A 78 -1.89 9.48 -9.86
CA TYR A 78 -3.00 8.65 -10.32
C TYR A 78 -3.99 8.33 -9.18
N ILE A 79 -3.49 7.93 -8.01
CA ILE A 79 -4.32 7.55 -6.86
C ILE A 79 -5.03 8.77 -6.27
N ILE A 80 -4.35 9.91 -6.13
CA ILE A 80 -4.93 11.10 -5.49
C ILE A 80 -6.17 11.59 -6.22
N ASN A 81 -6.25 11.42 -7.55
CA ASN A 81 -7.44 11.78 -8.34
C ASN A 81 -8.67 10.89 -8.08
N LYS A 82 -8.50 9.74 -7.42
CA LYS A 82 -9.57 8.80 -7.08
C LYS A 82 -10.00 8.87 -5.62
N VAL A 83 -9.29 9.64 -4.80
CA VAL A 83 -9.58 9.83 -3.39
C VAL A 83 -10.88 10.61 -3.23
N ALA A 84 -11.77 10.13 -2.36
CA ALA A 84 -13.03 10.83 -2.08
C ALA A 84 -12.83 11.94 -1.03
N ASN A 85 -11.87 11.77 -0.12
CA ASN A 85 -11.62 12.71 0.96
C ASN A 85 -10.78 13.92 0.52
N VAL A 86 -11.43 15.08 0.42
CA VAL A 86 -10.79 16.35 0.02
C VAL A 86 -9.68 16.77 0.99
N GLU A 87 -9.76 16.40 2.28
CA GLU A 87 -8.74 16.73 3.28
C GLU A 87 -7.36 16.13 2.93
N LEU A 88 -7.35 14.96 2.30
CA LEU A 88 -6.11 14.30 1.87
C LEU A 88 -5.41 15.09 0.76
N TYR A 89 -6.13 15.84 -0.07
CA TYR A 89 -5.50 16.71 -1.07
C TYR A 89 -4.70 17.82 -0.40
N TYR A 90 -5.26 18.47 0.64
CA TYR A 90 -4.57 19.53 1.36
C TYR A 90 -3.32 19.00 2.08
N LYS A 91 -3.43 17.85 2.76
CA LYS A 91 -2.27 17.21 3.41
C LYS A 91 -1.22 16.78 2.38
N SER A 92 -1.64 16.34 1.19
CA SER A 92 -0.73 15.95 0.11
C SER A 92 0.08 17.13 -0.42
N ILE A 93 -0.56 18.31 -0.54
CA ILE A 93 0.11 19.56 -0.93
C ILE A 93 1.16 19.92 0.12
N ASP A 94 0.81 19.86 1.40
CA ASP A 94 1.72 20.12 2.53
C ASP A 94 3.00 19.28 2.44
N LEU A 95 2.84 17.96 2.22
CA LEU A 95 3.96 17.04 2.05
C LEU A 95 4.78 17.30 0.77
N LEU A 96 4.14 17.67 -0.33
CA LEU A 96 4.80 17.97 -1.61
C LEU A 96 5.61 19.27 -1.57
N PHE A 97 5.10 20.29 -0.88
CA PHE A 97 5.72 21.61 -0.79
C PHE A 97 6.57 21.80 0.48
N GLY A 98 6.51 20.86 1.42
CA GLY A 98 7.32 20.86 2.64
C GLY A 98 7.06 22.06 3.56
N ILE A 99 5.80 22.52 3.61
CA ILE A 99 5.36 23.61 4.48
C ILE A 99 5.11 23.07 5.90
#